data_AF-A0A7K6S6T9-F1
#
_entry.id   AF-A0A7K6S6T9-F1
#
_cell.length_a   1.000
_cell.length_b   1.000
_cell.length_c   1.000
_cell.angle_alpha   90.00
_cell.angle_beta   90.00
_cell.angle_gamma   90.00
#
_symmetry.space_group_name_H-M   'P 1'
#
loop_
_entity.id
_entity.type
_entity.pdbx_description
1 polymer ?
#
loop_
_entity_poly.entity_id
_entity_poly.type
_entity_poly.pdbx_seq_one_letter_code
_entity_poly.pdbx_strand_id
1 'polypeptide(L)'
;CATDHNSDNTTAMLREWLGAVGQDYHSVAWKAQEEPSSYPDELGPKHWSDKRYENLMRLKQEALTYAREQRADYILFVDTDSVLTNNQTLKFLVAQNKSVVAPMLDSQTFYSNFWCGITPQ
;
A
#
# COMPACT_ATOMS: atom_id res chain seq x y z
N CYS A 1 5.34 -6.70 -1.88
CA CYS A 1 4.89 -5.68 -2.85
C CYS A 1 4.07 -6.36 -3.94
N ALA A 2 2.93 -5.79 -4.32
CA ALA A 2 2.13 -6.23 -5.46
C ALA A 2 1.89 -5.02 -6.37
N THR A 3 1.96 -5.22 -7.68
CA THR A 3 1.66 -4.21 -8.69
C THR A 3 0.84 -4.85 -9.80
N ASP A 4 -0.27 -4.23 -10.16
CA ASP A 4 -1.26 -4.73 -11.10
C ASP A 4 -1.93 -3.56 -11.81
N HIS A 5 -2.58 -3.82 -12.96
CA HIS A 5 -3.29 -2.80 -13.73
C HIS A 5 -2.44 -1.55 -14.04
N ASN A 6 -1.15 -1.77 -14.31
CA ASN A 6 -0.24 -0.70 -14.67
C ASN A 6 -0.48 -0.28 -16.12
N SER A 7 -0.68 1.02 -16.35
CA SER A 7 -0.73 1.61 -17.70
C SER A 7 0.59 2.29 -18.10
N ASP A 8 1.59 2.22 -17.22
CA ASP A 8 2.90 2.85 -17.36
C ASP A 8 4.05 1.85 -17.06
N ASN A 9 5.27 2.38 -16.90
CA ASN A 9 6.47 1.57 -16.71
C ASN A 9 6.71 1.16 -15.23
N THR A 10 5.69 1.20 -14.36
CA THR A 10 5.80 0.90 -12.93
C THR A 10 6.51 -0.43 -12.67
N THR A 11 6.15 -1.49 -13.39
CA THR A 11 6.78 -2.80 -13.19
C THR A 11 8.30 -2.77 -13.40
N ALA A 12 8.77 -2.13 -14.49
CA ALA A 12 10.20 -2.06 -14.78
C ALA A 12 10.95 -1.19 -13.77
N MET A 13 10.37 -0.06 -13.36
CA MET A 13 10.97 0.82 -12.34
C MET A 13 11.13 0.10 -11.01
N LEU A 14 10.12 -0.67 -10.58
CA LEU A 14 10.21 -1.50 -9.38
C LEU A 14 11.27 -2.60 -9.52
N ARG A 15 11.52 -3.14 -10.73
CA ARG A 15 12.54 -4.19 -10.98
C ARG A 15 13.92 -3.61 -10.76
N GLU A 16 14.16 -2.45 -11.34
CA GLU A 16 15.42 -1.73 -11.21
C GLU A 16 15.69 -1.33 -9.76
N TRP A 17 14.68 -0.76 -9.07
CA TRP A 17 14.81 -0.37 -7.67
C TRP A 17 15.11 -1.57 -6.76
N LEU A 18 14.36 -2.67 -6.91
CA LEU A 18 14.64 -3.90 -6.15
C LEU A 18 16.00 -4.51 -6.46
N GLY A 19 16.50 -4.36 -7.69
CA GLY A 19 17.87 -4.74 -8.04
C GLY A 19 18.93 -3.94 -7.27
N ALA A 20 18.65 -2.66 -7.01
CA ALA A 20 19.56 -1.76 -6.30
C ALA A 20 19.54 -1.94 -4.78
N VAL A 21 18.36 -2.09 -4.16
CA VAL A 21 18.20 -2.08 -2.69
C VAL A 21 17.69 -3.40 -2.09
N GLY A 22 17.36 -4.39 -2.92
CA GLY A 22 16.73 -5.62 -2.45
C GLY A 22 17.56 -6.38 -1.41
N GLN A 23 18.89 -6.25 -1.44
CA GLN A 23 19.81 -6.87 -0.48
C GLN A 23 19.76 -6.24 0.92
N ASP A 24 19.24 -5.02 1.05
CA ASP A 24 19.08 -4.33 2.33
C ASP A 24 17.87 -4.86 3.13
N TYR A 25 16.98 -5.61 2.47
CA TYR A 25 15.82 -6.22 3.08
C TYR A 25 16.10 -7.67 3.49
N HIS A 26 15.58 -8.08 4.66
CA HIS A 26 15.66 -9.48 5.10
C HIS A 26 15.02 -10.46 4.10
N SER A 27 13.88 -10.07 3.53
CA SER A 27 13.20 -10.82 2.49
C SER A 27 12.34 -9.89 1.63
N VAL A 28 12.18 -10.23 0.35
CA VAL A 28 11.33 -9.50 -0.59
C VAL A 28 10.35 -10.47 -1.23
N ALA A 29 9.06 -10.30 -0.96
CA ALA A 29 7.99 -10.95 -1.70
C ALA A 29 7.40 -9.96 -2.71
N TRP A 30 7.52 -10.25 -4.00
CA TRP A 30 7.01 -9.42 -5.07
C TRP A 30 6.13 -10.19 -6.05
N LYS A 31 4.96 -9.63 -6.36
CA LYS A 31 4.08 -10.06 -7.44
C LYS A 31 3.87 -8.90 -8.44
N ALA A 32 4.12 -9.13 -9.72
CA ALA A 32 3.77 -8.20 -10.79
C ALA A 32 2.77 -8.86 -11.72
N GLN A 33 1.66 -8.16 -11.99
CA GLN A 33 0.65 -8.57 -12.94
C GLN A 33 0.60 -7.54 -14.06
N GLU A 34 1.14 -7.89 -15.23
CA GLU A 34 1.22 -6.96 -16.37
C GLU A 34 -0.14 -6.79 -17.06
N GLU A 35 -1.01 -7.80 -17.00
CA GLU A 35 -2.32 -7.78 -17.65
C GLU A 35 -3.45 -8.26 -16.72
N PRO A 36 -4.66 -7.68 -16.79
CA PRO A 36 -5.01 -6.53 -17.63
C PRO A 36 -4.45 -5.21 -17.07
N SER A 37 -4.27 -4.19 -17.92
CA SER A 37 -3.83 -2.85 -17.52
C SER A 37 -4.95 -1.94 -16.97
N SER A 38 -6.21 -2.38 -17.02
CA SER A 38 -7.40 -1.65 -16.55
C SER A 38 -8.54 -2.61 -16.17
N TYR A 39 -9.46 -2.18 -15.32
CA TYR A 39 -10.69 -2.93 -15.04
C TYR A 39 -11.72 -2.70 -16.16
N PRO A 40 -12.42 -3.74 -16.66
CA PRO A 40 -13.41 -3.57 -17.74
C PRO A 40 -14.59 -2.63 -17.39
N ASP A 41 -14.89 -2.49 -16.09
CA ASP A 41 -15.95 -1.68 -15.53
C ASP A 41 -15.48 -0.32 -14.99
N GLU A 42 -14.22 0.05 -15.21
CA GLU A 42 -13.75 1.38 -14.81
C GLU A 42 -14.21 2.48 -15.78
N LEU A 43 -14.66 3.62 -15.24
CA LEU A 43 -15.04 4.79 -16.03
C LEU A 43 -13.87 5.76 -16.25
N GLY A 44 -12.72 5.47 -15.61
CA GLY A 44 -11.52 6.28 -15.62
C GLY A 44 -10.60 5.94 -14.45
N PRO A 45 -9.39 6.53 -14.39
CA PRO A 45 -8.32 6.10 -13.49
C PRO A 45 -8.65 6.27 -12.00
N LYS A 46 -9.54 7.23 -11.67
CA LYS A 46 -10.02 7.49 -10.30
C LYS A 46 -11.29 6.73 -9.93
N HIS A 47 -11.86 5.96 -10.87
CA HIS A 47 -13.03 5.14 -10.56
C HIS A 47 -12.60 3.94 -9.72
N TRP A 48 -13.24 3.78 -8.56
CA TRP A 48 -13.10 2.62 -7.71
C TRP A 48 -14.37 1.78 -7.80
N SER A 49 -14.35 0.80 -8.70
CA SER A 49 -15.44 -0.18 -8.78
C SER A 49 -15.34 -1.21 -7.66
N ASP A 50 -16.43 -1.92 -7.39
CA ASP A 50 -16.48 -2.97 -6.36
C ASP A 50 -15.39 -4.02 -6.57
N LYS A 51 -15.14 -4.44 -7.82
CA LYS A 51 -14.08 -5.40 -8.17
C LYS A 51 -12.69 -4.89 -7.81
N ARG A 52 -12.44 -3.59 -8.00
CA ARG A 52 -11.17 -2.96 -7.64
C ARG A 52 -11.00 -2.94 -6.12
N TYR A 53 -12.06 -2.62 -5.37
CA TYR A 53 -12.05 -2.70 -3.91
C TYR A 53 -11.80 -4.13 -3.40
N GLU A 54 -12.50 -5.12 -3.94
CA GLU A 54 -12.32 -6.53 -3.59
C GLU A 54 -10.90 -7.01 -3.84
N ASN A 55 -10.32 -6.64 -5.00
CA ASN A 55 -8.94 -6.98 -5.32
C ASN A 55 -7.95 -6.36 -4.32
N LEU A 56 -8.11 -5.09 -3.98
CA LEU A 56 -7.27 -4.42 -2.97
C LEU A 56 -7.40 -5.09 -1.60
N MET A 57 -8.62 -5.42 -1.17
CA MET A 57 -8.87 -6.12 0.10
C MET A 57 -8.18 -7.49 0.12
N ARG A 58 -8.29 -8.25 -0.98
CA ARG A 58 -7.59 -9.54 -1.14
C ARG A 58 -6.07 -9.38 -1.02
N LEU A 59 -5.48 -8.39 -1.72
CA LEU A 59 -4.04 -8.14 -1.66
C LEU A 59 -3.57 -7.75 -0.25
N LYS A 60 -4.33 -6.89 0.45
CA LYS A 60 -4.03 -6.53 1.86
C LYS A 60 -4.14 -7.74 2.79
N GLN A 61 -5.12 -8.62 2.58
CA GLN A 61 -5.28 -9.85 3.34
C GLN A 61 -4.13 -10.83 3.09
N GLU A 62 -3.68 -10.99 1.85
CA GLU A 62 -2.51 -11.81 1.51
C GLU A 62 -1.24 -11.30 2.19
N ALA A 63 -1.01 -9.99 2.17
CA ALA A 63 0.14 -9.38 2.84
C ALA A 63 0.10 -9.59 4.37
N LEU A 64 -1.08 -9.48 4.99
CA LEU A 64 -1.27 -9.76 6.41
C LEU A 64 -0.98 -11.24 6.75
N THR A 65 -1.47 -12.17 5.93
CA THR A 65 -1.20 -13.60 6.10
C THR A 65 0.30 -13.88 5.99
N TYR A 66 0.96 -13.33 4.97
CA TYR A 66 2.40 -13.46 4.78
C TYR A 66 3.18 -12.94 6.00
N ALA A 67 2.85 -11.74 6.52
CA ALA A 67 3.52 -11.19 7.70
C ALA A 67 3.39 -12.10 8.94
N ARG A 68 2.22 -12.72 9.13
CA ARG A 68 1.99 -13.70 10.21
C ARG A 68 2.83 -14.96 10.03
N GLU A 69 2.94 -15.48 8.82
CA GLU A 69 3.77 -16.65 8.50
C GLU A 69 5.26 -16.38 8.75
N GLN A 70 5.71 -15.15 8.46
CA GLN A 70 7.07 -14.68 8.77
C GLN A 70 7.27 -14.34 10.26
N ARG A 71 6.23 -14.47 11.10
CA ARG A 71 6.25 -14.13 12.53
C ARG A 71 6.65 -12.67 12.80
N ALA A 72 6.21 -11.74 11.95
CA ALA A 72 6.44 -10.31 12.16
C ALA A 72 5.54 -9.78 13.30
N ASP A 73 6.12 -9.00 14.22
CA ASP A 73 5.38 -8.38 15.33
C ASP A 73 4.43 -7.25 14.85
N TYR A 74 4.80 -6.59 13.73
CA TYR A 74 4.08 -5.46 13.17
C TYR A 74 3.99 -5.58 11.64
N ILE A 75 2.95 -4.98 11.07
CA ILE A 75 2.79 -4.78 9.63
C ILE A 75 2.51 -3.31 9.35
N LEU A 76 3.22 -2.73 8.39
CA LEU A 76 2.96 -1.39 7.89
C LEU A 76 2.41 -1.49 6.46
N PHE A 77 1.18 -1.01 6.26
CA PHE A 77 0.63 -0.78 4.93
C PHE A 77 0.98 0.64 4.48
N VAL A 78 1.57 0.78 3.29
CA VAL A 78 1.95 2.06 2.68
C VAL A 78 1.48 2.05 1.24
N ASP A 79 0.71 3.07 0.86
CA ASP A 79 0.29 3.28 -0.53
C ASP A 79 1.42 4.01 -1.29
N THR A 80 1.48 3.85 -2.61
CA THR A 80 2.61 4.36 -3.44
C THR A 80 2.70 5.88 -3.51
N ASP A 81 1.63 6.59 -3.16
CA ASP A 81 1.56 8.05 -3.06
C ASP A 81 1.84 8.57 -1.63
N SER A 82 2.12 7.68 -0.67
CA SER A 82 2.44 8.04 0.71
C SER A 82 3.93 8.32 0.88
N VAL A 83 4.33 9.60 0.83
CA VAL A 83 5.74 10.01 0.98
C VAL A 83 6.09 10.23 2.46
N LEU A 84 6.78 9.27 3.07
CA LEU A 84 7.24 9.36 4.45
C LEU A 84 8.57 10.14 4.54
N THR A 85 8.50 11.44 4.83
CA THR A 85 9.69 12.31 4.94
C THR A 85 10.38 12.22 6.31
N ASN A 86 9.63 11.86 7.36
CA ASN A 86 10.18 11.66 8.70
C ASN A 86 10.80 10.26 8.83
N ASN A 87 12.13 10.20 8.95
CA ASN A 87 12.87 8.94 9.10
C ASN A 87 12.63 8.21 10.44
N GLN A 88 11.88 8.81 11.37
CA GLN A 88 11.49 8.20 12.64
C GLN A 88 10.05 7.67 12.67
N THR A 89 9.28 7.79 11.57
CA THR A 89 7.87 7.40 11.51
C THR A 89 7.60 6.02 12.12
N LEU A 90 8.33 4.98 11.70
CA LEU A 90 8.15 3.63 12.23
C LEU A 90 8.37 3.55 13.75
N LYS A 91 9.40 4.23 14.27
CA LYS A 91 9.69 4.25 15.72
C LYS A 91 8.54 4.90 16.49
N PHE A 92 8.00 6.02 15.98
CA PHE A 92 6.89 6.70 16.63
C PHE A 92 5.59 5.89 16.60
N LEU A 93 5.29 5.21 15.49
CA LEU A 93 4.11 4.36 15.39
C LEU A 93 4.19 3.18 16.36
N VAL A 94 5.31 2.46 16.39
CA VAL A 94 5.53 1.33 17.31
C VAL A 94 5.43 1.79 18.77
N ALA A 95 6.01 2.95 19.10
CA ALA A 95 5.98 3.51 20.45
C ALA A 95 4.56 3.86 20.96
N GLN A 96 3.56 4.00 20.08
CA GLN A 96 2.18 4.23 20.52
C GLN A 96 1.57 3.03 21.24
N ASN A 97 2.11 1.82 21.03
CA ASN A 97 1.64 0.57 21.63
C ASN A 97 0.11 0.39 21.48
N LYS A 98 -0.38 0.55 20.25
CA LYS A 98 -1.78 0.36 19.85
C LYS A 98 -1.87 -0.75 18.82
N SER A 99 -3.01 -1.45 18.78
CA SER A 99 -3.26 -2.51 17.79
C SER A 99 -3.28 -1.99 16.35
N VAL A 100 -3.79 -0.76 16.15
CA VAL A 100 -3.82 -0.07 14.86
C VAL A 100 -3.50 1.41 15.11
N VAL A 101 -2.57 1.94 14.34
CA VAL A 101 -2.17 3.35 14.36
C VAL A 101 -1.72 3.76 12.96
N ALA A 102 -1.96 5.02 12.59
CA ALA A 102 -1.48 5.61 11.36
C ALA A 102 -0.89 6.99 11.65
N PRO A 103 0.16 7.42 10.93
CA PRO A 103 0.59 8.81 10.95
C PRO A 103 -0.43 9.65 10.18
N MET A 104 -0.65 10.89 10.61
CA MET A 104 -1.36 11.85 9.78
C MET A 104 -0.45 12.24 8.61
N LEU A 105 -0.96 12.11 7.38
CA LEU A 105 -0.25 12.54 6.18
C LEU A 105 -0.77 13.93 5.78
N ASP A 106 0.14 14.90 5.74
CA ASP A 106 -0.19 16.24 5.29
C ASP A 106 -0.43 16.24 3.77
N SER A 107 -1.50 16.90 3.34
CA SER A 107 -1.79 17.12 1.92
C SER A 107 -1.86 18.62 1.62
N GLN A 108 -1.65 18.98 0.35
CA GLN A 108 -1.79 20.37 -0.10
C GLN A 108 -3.24 20.84 -0.18
N THR A 109 -4.20 19.96 0.10
CA THR A 109 -5.64 20.19 -0.05
C THR A 109 -6.37 19.82 1.25
N PHE A 110 -7.70 19.92 1.25
CA PHE A 110 -8.51 19.48 2.39
C PHE A 110 -8.66 17.96 2.52
N TYR A 111 -8.12 17.18 1.57
CA TYR A 111 -8.10 15.72 1.68
C TYR A 111 -7.02 15.27 2.67
N SER A 112 -7.29 14.19 3.39
CA SER A 112 -6.34 13.56 4.31
C SER A 112 -6.54 12.04 4.29
N ASN A 113 -5.62 11.32 4.91
CA ASN A 113 -5.72 9.86 5.11
C ASN A 113 -6.63 9.47 6.30
N PHE A 114 -7.45 10.38 6.81
CA PHE A 114 -8.31 10.14 7.97
C PHE A 114 -9.61 10.93 7.92
N TRP A 115 -10.73 10.30 8.28
CA TRP A 115 -12.03 10.96 8.41
C TRP A 115 -12.42 11.07 9.88
N CYS A 116 -12.65 12.30 10.38
CA CYS A 116 -13.07 12.55 11.76
C CYS A 116 -14.55 12.27 12.03
N GLY A 117 -15.36 12.06 10.98
CA GLY A 117 -16.79 11.86 11.10
C GLY A 117 -17.33 11.09 9.90
N ILE A 118 -18.38 10.32 10.15
CA ILE A 118 -19.13 9.57 9.14
C ILE A 118 -20.59 9.95 9.35
N THR A 119 -21.30 10.33 8.29
CA THR A 119 -22.75 10.50 8.35
C THR A 119 -23.40 9.11 8.38
N PRO A 120 -24.29 8.82 9.35
CA PRO A 120 -25.03 7.56 9.35
C PRO A 120 -25.80 7.39 8.04
N GLN A 121 -25.85 6.16 7.50
CA GLN A 121 -26.74 5.79 6.40
C GLN A 121 -28.18 5.63 6.89
#